data_AF-K9QEW5-F1
#
_entry.id   AF-K9QEW5-F1
#
_cell.length_a   1.000
_cell.length_b   1.000
_cell.length_c   1.000
_cell.angle_alpha   90.00
_cell.angle_beta   90.00
_cell.angle_gamma   90.00
#
_symmetry.space_group_name_H-M   'P 1'
#
loop_
_entity.id
_entity.type
_entity.pdbx_description
1 polymer ?
#
loop_
_entity_poly.entity_id
_entity_poly.type
_entity_poly.pdbx_seq_one_letter_code
_entity_poly.pdbx_strand_id
1 'polypeptide(L)'
;MKRYWSRLLALVLVLAIGLIGCSSPDSLSGDYRQDTLTVVSTLRKALEVSESSPDRVELQADARQKINDFSARYQRAGAISGLSSFTTMRTALNSLAGHYSSYPNRPVPQKLKTRLEQEFQQVESALKRGA
;
A
#
# COMPACT_ATOMS: atom_id res chain seq x y z
N MET A 1 -6.69 -7.72 -46.23
CA MET A 1 -6.35 -8.70 -45.16
C MET A 1 -5.28 -8.19 -44.18
N LYS A 2 -4.16 -7.59 -44.63
CA LYS A 2 -3.06 -7.12 -43.74
C LYS A 2 -3.44 -6.07 -42.68
N ARG A 3 -4.36 -5.14 -43.01
CA ARG A 3 -4.81 -4.07 -42.09
C ARG A 3 -5.63 -4.58 -40.90
N TYR A 4 -6.42 -5.64 -41.09
CA TYR A 4 -7.22 -6.24 -40.02
C TYR A 4 -6.31 -6.97 -39.03
N TRP A 5 -5.29 -7.66 -39.52
CA TRP A 5 -4.30 -8.32 -38.66
C TRP A 5 -3.49 -7.33 -37.82
N SER A 6 -3.08 -6.20 -38.41
CA SER A 6 -2.39 -5.15 -37.67
C SER A 6 -3.25 -4.52 -36.57
N ARG A 7 -4.57 -4.38 -36.81
CA ARG A 7 -5.52 -3.87 -35.80
C ARG A 7 -5.81 -4.89 -34.71
N LEU A 8 -5.87 -6.16 -35.06
CA LEU A 8 -6.08 -7.26 -34.11
C LEU A 8 -4.84 -7.43 -33.20
N LEU A 9 -3.63 -7.33 -33.77
CA LEU A 9 -2.38 -7.30 -33.00
C LEU A 9 -2.29 -6.08 -32.08
N ALA A 10 -2.70 -4.90 -32.53
CA ALA A 10 -2.73 -3.71 -31.69
C ALA A 10 -3.74 -3.85 -30.52
N LEU A 11 -4.90 -4.45 -30.77
CA LEU A 11 -5.89 -4.71 -29.71
C LEU A 11 -5.39 -5.75 -28.70
N VAL A 12 -4.72 -6.81 -29.17
CA VAL A 12 -4.09 -7.80 -28.29
C VAL A 12 -2.95 -7.17 -27.48
N LEU A 13 -2.16 -6.28 -28.08
CA LEU A 13 -1.08 -5.57 -27.38
C LEU A 13 -1.63 -4.64 -26.30
N VAL A 14 -2.71 -3.90 -26.59
CA VAL A 14 -3.38 -3.03 -25.59
C VAL A 14 -4.01 -3.86 -24.47
N LEU A 15 -4.60 -5.02 -24.79
CA LEU A 15 -5.10 -5.96 -23.77
C LEU A 15 -3.97 -6.53 -22.92
N ALA A 16 -2.84 -6.91 -23.53
CA ALA A 16 -1.69 -7.46 -22.83
C ALA A 16 -1.03 -6.43 -21.91
N ILE A 17 -0.88 -5.18 -22.35
CA ILE A 17 -0.35 -4.10 -21.51
C ILE A 17 -1.36 -3.74 -20.39
N GLY A 18 -2.67 -3.84 -20.65
CA GLY A 18 -3.71 -3.68 -19.62
C GLY A 18 -3.73 -4.80 -18.57
N LEU A 19 -3.27 -6.01 -18.92
CA LEU A 19 -3.18 -7.17 -18.02
C LEU A 19 -1.87 -7.25 -17.23
N ILE A 20 -0.82 -6.55 -17.64
CA ILE A 20 0.46 -6.44 -16.89
C ILE A 20 0.36 -5.36 -15.79
N GLY A 21 -0.82 -4.77 -15.58
CA GLY A 21 -1.13 -3.95 -14.41
C GLY A 21 -1.17 -4.78 -13.12
N CYS A 22 -0.02 -4.96 -12.49
CA CYS A 22 0.22 -5.33 -11.09
C CYS A 22 -0.69 -6.43 -10.49
N SER A 23 -0.52 -7.67 -10.94
CA SER A 23 -0.82 -8.82 -10.09
C SER A 23 0.42 -9.16 -9.24
N SER A 24 0.56 -8.54 -8.06
CA SER A 24 1.40 -9.17 -7.04
C SER A 24 0.60 -10.30 -6.40
N PRO A 25 1.19 -11.50 -6.23
CA PRO A 25 0.54 -12.58 -5.54
C PRO A 25 0.24 -12.12 -4.12
N ASP A 26 -1.03 -12.26 -3.74
CA ASP A 26 -1.67 -11.84 -2.50
C ASP A 26 -0.74 -12.05 -1.29
N SER A 27 -0.07 -10.98 -0.82
CA SER A 27 0.81 -11.05 0.37
C SER A 27 0.04 -10.97 1.68
N LEU A 28 -1.29 -10.94 1.58
CA LEU A 28 -2.21 -10.80 2.69
C LEU A 28 -2.87 -12.17 2.90
N SER A 29 -2.89 -12.65 4.14
CA SER A 29 -3.45 -13.96 4.52
C SER A 29 -4.99 -13.97 4.54
N GLY A 30 -5.61 -12.80 4.65
CA GLY A 30 -7.04 -12.63 4.86
C GLY A 30 -7.42 -12.44 6.32
N ASP A 31 -6.53 -12.78 7.25
CA ASP A 31 -6.67 -12.42 8.65
C ASP A 31 -6.33 -10.93 8.81
N TYR A 32 -7.38 -10.13 9.01
CA TYR A 32 -7.27 -8.67 9.18
C TYR A 32 -6.23 -8.27 10.23
N ARG A 33 -6.19 -8.98 11.36
CA ARG A 33 -5.28 -8.62 12.46
C ARG A 33 -3.84 -8.90 12.06
N GLN A 34 -3.59 -10.10 11.54
CA GLN A 34 -2.25 -10.50 11.12
C GLN A 34 -1.73 -9.63 9.97
N ASP A 35 -2.60 -9.36 9.00
CA ASP A 35 -2.28 -8.57 7.83
C ASP A 35 -2.02 -7.11 8.20
N THR A 36 -2.82 -6.53 9.10
CA THR A 36 -2.59 -5.16 9.60
C THR A 36 -1.25 -5.06 10.32
N LEU A 37 -0.90 -6.01 11.20
CA LEU A 37 0.39 -6.02 11.90
C LEU A 37 1.57 -6.18 10.93
N THR A 38 1.41 -7.00 9.89
CA THR A 38 2.42 -7.20 8.85
C THR A 38 2.67 -5.93 8.05
N VAL A 39 1.59 -5.22 7.68
CA VAL A 39 1.67 -3.94 6.97
C VAL A 39 2.32 -2.88 7.85
N VAL A 40 1.93 -2.74 9.13
CA VAL A 40 2.58 -1.80 10.07
C VAL A 40 4.08 -2.09 10.17
N SER A 41 4.47 -3.35 10.38
CA SER A 41 5.89 -3.72 10.50
C SER A 41 6.68 -3.37 9.23
N THR A 42 6.11 -3.65 8.05
CA THR A 42 6.76 -3.35 6.77
C THR A 42 6.94 -1.85 6.58
N LEU A 43 5.90 -1.06 6.88
CA LEU A 43 5.96 0.40 6.77
C LEU A 43 6.95 1.01 7.76
N ARG A 44 7.00 0.51 9.00
CA ARG A 44 7.98 0.96 10.00
C ARG A 44 9.42 0.73 9.50
N LYS A 45 9.72 -0.45 8.96
CA LYS A 45 11.01 -0.75 8.32
C LYS A 45 11.30 0.18 7.15
N ALA A 46 10.31 0.45 6.30
CA ALA A 46 10.45 1.37 5.16
C ALA A 46 10.75 2.82 5.60
N LEU A 47 10.26 3.25 6.77
CA LEU A 47 10.54 4.57 7.35
C LEU A 47 11.93 4.68 8.01
N GLU A 48 12.50 3.55 8.44
CA GLU A 48 13.83 3.43 9.05
C GLU A 48 14.96 3.39 8.01
N VAL A 49 14.66 3.03 6.76
CA VAL A 49 15.66 2.99 5.68
C VAL A 49 16.32 4.35 5.50
N SER A 50 17.66 4.34 5.47
CA SER A 50 18.47 5.55 5.38
C SER A 50 18.15 6.34 4.11
N GLU A 51 18.24 7.68 4.22
CA GLU A 51 17.85 8.59 3.15
C GLU A 51 18.66 8.39 1.85
N SER A 52 19.83 7.74 1.96
CA SER A 52 20.82 7.48 0.91
C SER A 52 20.79 6.06 0.32
N SER A 53 19.86 5.19 0.73
CA SER A 53 19.79 3.83 0.17
C SER A 53 19.31 3.83 -1.29
N PRO A 54 19.98 3.11 -2.22
CA PRO A 54 19.51 2.94 -3.59
C PRO A 54 18.17 2.19 -3.67
N ASP A 55 17.87 1.35 -2.68
CA ASP A 55 16.67 0.50 -2.64
C ASP A 55 15.40 1.29 -2.25
N ARG A 56 15.54 2.59 -1.98
CA ARG A 56 14.43 3.43 -1.48
C ARG A 56 13.27 3.51 -2.47
N VAL A 57 13.55 3.54 -3.77
CA VAL A 57 12.50 3.62 -4.80
C VAL A 57 11.69 2.32 -4.83
N GLU A 58 12.36 1.18 -4.72
CA GLU A 58 11.73 -0.13 -4.68
C GLU A 58 10.89 -0.31 -3.40
N LEU A 59 11.44 0.07 -2.25
CA LEU A 59 10.72 0.04 -0.96
C LEU A 59 9.50 0.97 -0.95
N GLN A 60 9.59 2.14 -1.59
CA GLN A 60 8.44 3.03 -1.75
C GLN A 60 7.37 2.44 -2.66
N ALA A 61 7.78 1.78 -3.75
CA ALA A 61 6.87 1.10 -4.66
C ALA A 61 6.15 -0.08 -3.95
N ASP A 62 6.89 -0.89 -3.21
CA ASP A 62 6.34 -1.99 -2.40
C ASP A 62 5.39 -1.48 -1.31
N ALA A 63 5.76 -0.40 -0.60
CA ALA A 63 4.89 0.23 0.38
C ALA A 63 3.57 0.74 -0.23
N ARG A 64 3.64 1.41 -1.39
CA ARG A 64 2.44 1.87 -2.12
C ARG A 64 1.57 0.70 -2.57
N GLN A 65 2.20 -0.37 -3.04
CA GLN A 65 1.48 -1.55 -3.46
C GLN A 65 0.75 -2.21 -2.28
N LYS A 66 1.43 -2.44 -1.16
CA LYS A 66 0.82 -2.98 0.07
C LYS A 66 -0.31 -2.10 0.60
N ILE A 67 -0.19 -0.77 0.50
CA ILE A 67 -1.27 0.17 0.83
C ILE A 67 -2.51 -0.09 -0.03
N ASN A 68 -2.32 -0.24 -1.34
CA ASN A 68 -3.40 -0.48 -2.28
C ASN A 68 -4.04 -1.85 -2.07
N ASP A 69 -3.23 -2.90 -1.88
CA ASP A 69 -3.72 -4.26 -1.67
C ASP A 69 -4.52 -4.37 -0.37
N PHE A 70 -4.01 -3.79 0.73
CA PHE A 70 -4.71 -3.73 2.01
C PHE A 70 -6.04 -2.99 1.90
N SER A 71 -6.04 -1.83 1.23
CA SER A 71 -7.25 -1.04 1.04
C SER A 71 -8.27 -1.77 0.18
N ALA A 72 -7.85 -2.33 -0.96
CA ALA A 72 -8.71 -3.06 -1.89
C ALA A 72 -9.40 -4.26 -1.21
N ARG A 73 -8.68 -4.97 -0.35
CA ARG A 73 -9.21 -6.13 0.36
C ARG A 73 -10.21 -5.76 1.45
N TYR A 74 -9.85 -4.81 2.32
CA TYR A 74 -10.61 -4.57 3.55
C TYR A 74 -11.62 -3.43 3.46
N GLN A 75 -11.51 -2.54 2.46
CA GLN A 75 -12.44 -1.41 2.30
C GLN A 75 -13.89 -1.84 2.05
N ARG A 76 -14.10 -2.99 1.40
CA ARG A 76 -15.45 -3.51 1.08
C ARG A 76 -16.01 -4.43 2.16
N ALA A 77 -15.20 -4.82 3.14
CA ALA A 77 -15.63 -5.69 4.23
C ALA A 77 -16.29 -4.85 5.32
N GLY A 78 -17.63 -4.78 5.33
CA GLY A 78 -18.41 -3.92 6.24
C GLY A 78 -18.04 -4.07 7.72
N ALA A 79 -17.77 -5.31 8.16
CA ALA A 79 -17.36 -5.62 9.54
C ALA A 79 -15.98 -5.03 9.91
N ILE A 80 -15.12 -4.78 8.91
CA ILE A 80 -13.75 -4.26 9.09
C ILE A 80 -13.71 -2.75 8.82
N SER A 81 -14.45 -2.28 7.82
CA SER A 81 -14.45 -0.86 7.44
C SER A 81 -14.97 0.08 8.55
N GLY A 82 -15.77 -0.45 9.47
CA GLY A 82 -16.26 0.28 10.65
C GLY A 82 -15.30 0.28 11.86
N LEU A 83 -14.22 -0.51 11.81
CA LEU A 83 -13.28 -0.62 12.90
C LEU A 83 -12.44 0.66 13.06
N SER A 84 -12.18 1.02 14.32
CA SER A 84 -11.32 2.15 14.65
C SER A 84 -9.88 1.90 14.19
N SER A 85 -9.42 0.65 14.29
CA SER A 85 -8.12 0.20 13.79
C SER A 85 -8.01 0.41 12.28
N PHE A 86 -9.05 0.08 11.51
CA PHE A 86 -9.05 0.24 10.05
C PHE A 86 -9.04 1.70 9.62
N THR A 87 -9.88 2.53 10.24
CA THR A 87 -10.00 3.95 9.89
C THR A 87 -8.72 4.73 10.22
N THR A 88 -8.09 4.46 11.38
CA THR A 88 -6.79 5.03 11.73
C THR A 88 -5.71 4.55 10.77
N MET A 89 -5.65 3.26 10.48
CA MET A 89 -4.70 2.70 9.51
C MET A 89 -4.84 3.37 8.14
N ARG A 90 -6.07 3.49 7.61
CA ARG A 90 -6.32 4.15 6.32
C ARG A 90 -5.85 5.61 6.30
N THR A 91 -5.95 6.32 7.41
CA THR A 91 -5.46 7.71 7.54
C THR A 91 -3.93 7.76 7.45
N ALA A 92 -3.25 6.84 8.12
CA ALA A 92 -1.79 6.70 8.04
C ALA A 92 -1.34 6.36 6.61
N LEU A 93 -1.98 5.36 6.00
CA LEU A 93 -1.68 4.91 4.63
C LEU A 93 -1.89 6.05 3.61
N ASN A 94 -2.99 6.79 3.70
CA ASN A 94 -3.27 7.92 2.82
C ASN A 94 -2.24 9.06 2.98
N SER A 95 -1.83 9.34 4.22
CA SER A 95 -0.82 10.37 4.50
C SER A 95 0.53 10.00 3.87
N LEU A 96 0.93 8.72 3.98
CA LEU A 96 2.17 8.23 3.40
C LEU A 96 2.12 8.17 1.88
N ALA A 97 1.02 7.67 1.30
CA ALA A 97 0.80 7.63 -0.14
C ALA A 97 0.81 9.05 -0.75
N GLY A 98 0.16 10.01 -0.08
CA GLY A 98 0.16 11.41 -0.50
C GLY A 98 1.55 12.03 -0.51
N HIS A 99 2.37 11.75 0.51
CA HIS A 99 3.78 12.19 0.55
C HIS A 99 4.57 11.60 -0.61
N TYR A 100 4.51 10.30 -0.83
CA TYR A 100 5.23 9.68 -1.92
C TYR A 100 4.77 10.18 -3.29
N SER A 101 3.47 10.44 -3.48
CA SER A 101 2.95 10.99 -4.74
C SER A 101 3.44 12.41 -5.00
N SER A 102 3.49 13.25 -3.96
CA SER A 102 3.86 14.66 -4.09
C SER A 102 5.38 14.85 -4.16
N TYR A 103 6.13 14.02 -3.44
CA TYR A 103 7.57 14.16 -3.25
C TYR A 103 8.31 12.81 -3.36
N PRO A 104 8.30 12.15 -4.54
CA PRO A 104 8.90 10.83 -4.72
C PRO A 104 10.41 10.81 -4.42
N ASN A 105 11.09 11.92 -4.71
CA ASN A 105 12.55 12.05 -4.52
C ASN A 105 12.94 12.59 -3.14
N ARG A 106 11.98 12.92 -2.25
CA ARG A 106 12.29 13.46 -0.91
C ARG A 106 12.02 12.43 0.18
N PRO A 107 12.86 12.40 1.24
CA PRO A 107 12.58 11.58 2.41
C PRO A 107 11.29 12.01 3.10
N VAL A 108 10.69 11.08 3.84
CA VAL A 108 9.51 11.35 4.67
C VAL A 108 9.90 12.32 5.79
N PRO A 109 9.23 13.48 5.94
CA PRO A 109 9.57 14.46 6.97
C PRO A 109 9.47 13.87 8.37
N GLN A 110 10.35 14.28 9.29
CA GLN A 110 10.36 13.75 10.66
C GLN A 110 9.01 13.91 11.36
N LYS A 111 8.32 15.04 11.16
CA LYS A 111 6.98 15.29 11.70
C LYS A 111 5.95 14.26 11.20
N LEU A 112 6.04 13.85 9.94
CA LEU A 112 5.17 12.82 9.38
C LEU A 112 5.54 11.45 9.93
N LYS A 113 6.83 11.12 10.06
CA LYS A 113 7.29 9.87 10.70
C LYS A 113 6.74 9.73 12.13
N THR A 114 6.87 10.77 12.95
CA THR A 114 6.35 10.77 14.34
C THR A 114 4.84 10.57 14.38
N ARG A 115 4.10 11.23 13.48
CA ARG A 115 2.64 11.06 13.39
C ARG A 115 2.26 9.63 12.99
N LEU A 116 2.91 9.07 11.97
CA LEU A 116 2.67 7.72 11.51
C LEU A 116 2.96 6.69 12.62
N GLU A 117 4.03 6.88 13.39
CA GLU A 117 4.34 6.00 14.51
C GLU A 117 3.25 6.05 15.60
N GLN A 118 2.71 7.23 15.92
CA GLN A 118 1.58 7.34 16.86
C GLN A 118 0.32 6.65 16.33
N GLU A 119 0.03 6.79 15.04
CA GLU A 119 -1.10 6.14 14.38
C GLU A 119 -0.93 4.61 14.37
N PHE A 120 0.28 4.10 14.11
CA PHE A 120 0.60 2.67 14.18
C PHE A 120 0.43 2.10 15.59
N GLN A 121 0.88 2.81 16.63
CA GLN A 121 0.68 2.40 18.02
C GLN A 121 -0.80 2.36 18.41
N GLN A 122 -1.60 3.30 17.92
CA GLN A 122 -3.05 3.30 18.12
C GLN A 122 -3.71 2.10 17.44
N VAL A 123 -3.30 1.77 16.21
CA VAL A 123 -3.78 0.59 15.48
C VAL A 123 -3.44 -0.69 16.23
N GLU A 124 -2.17 -0.87 16.62
CA GLU A 124 -1.73 -2.04 17.39
C GLU A 124 -2.52 -2.19 18.71
N SER A 125 -2.78 -1.08 19.39
CA SER A 125 -3.56 -1.06 20.64
C SER A 125 -5.03 -1.40 20.40
N ALA A 126 -5.64 -0.91 19.31
CA ALA A 126 -7.00 -1.25 18.93
C ALA A 126 -7.14 -2.74 18.56
N LEU A 127 -6.19 -3.28 17.79
CA LEU A 127 -6.15 -4.71 17.45
C LEU A 127 -6.00 -5.61 18.67
N LYS A 128 -5.19 -5.21 19.66
CA LYS A 128 -5.04 -5.95 20.94
C LYS A 128 -6.36 -6.03 21.71
N ARG A 129 -7.19 -4.98 21.63
CA ARG A 129 -8.53 -4.93 22.26
C ARG A 129 -9.61 -5.66 21.48
N GLY A 130 -9.31 -6.17 20.27
CA GLY A 130 -10.26 -6.87 19.42
C GLY A 130 -11.18 -5.94 18.61
N ALA A 131 -10.73 -4.71 18.34
CA ALA A 131 -11.51 -3.65 17.69
C ALA A 131 -10.82 -3.03 16.46
#